data_AF-A0A397DI81-F1
#
_entry.id   AF-A0A397DI81-F1
#
_cell.length_a   1.000
_cell.length_b   1.000
_cell.length_c   1.000
_cell.angle_alpha   90.00
_cell.angle_beta   90.00
_cell.angle_gamma   90.00
#
_symmetry.space_group_name_H-M   'P 1'
#
loop_
_entity.id
_entity.type
_entity.pdbx_description
1 polymer ?
#
loop_
_entity_poly.entity_id
_entity_poly.type
_entity_poly.pdbx_seq_one_letter_code
_entity_poly.pdbx_strand_id
1 'polypeptide(L)'
;MHMWPSYDAEHCLEGLACSLDSIGFKAFDKATRQVKGVSVPFSIMRSLSLVRGHQGAGLDLTLTGFGKSAVYHGDNEYCLLRDMDDALRGDHADDNRPEEPIQETLLAFEHKKLQQ
;
A
#
# COMPACT_ATOMS: atom_id res chain seq x y z
N MET A 1 -38.86 -4.20 -12.04
CA MET A 1 -37.63 -3.39 -11.85
C MET A 1 -37.29 -3.48 -10.37
N HIS A 2 -36.41 -4.42 -9.99
CA HIS A 2 -35.99 -4.56 -8.59
C HIS A 2 -35.04 -3.42 -8.26
N MET A 3 -35.49 -2.52 -7.40
CA MET A 3 -34.68 -1.46 -6.82
C MET A 3 -33.74 -2.12 -5.81
N TRP A 4 -32.43 -1.97 -6.02
CA TRP A 4 -31.44 -2.32 -5.00
C TRP A 4 -31.69 -1.46 -3.74
N PRO A 5 -31.55 -2.00 -2.52
CA PRO A 5 -31.78 -1.24 -1.30
C PRO A 5 -30.86 -0.01 -1.28
N SER A 6 -31.47 1.14 -1.02
CA SER A 6 -30.83 2.44 -0.86
C SER A 6 -29.74 2.34 0.21
N TYR A 7 -28.57 2.92 -0.11
CA TYR A 7 -27.35 2.93 0.69
C TYR A 7 -27.60 3.58 2.07
N ASP A 8 -27.85 2.76 3.10
CA ASP A 8 -27.98 3.20 4.48
C ASP A 8 -26.62 3.64 5.05
N ALA A 9 -26.67 4.59 5.98
CA ALA A 9 -25.55 5.35 6.54
C ALA A 9 -24.54 4.55 7.43
N GLU A 10 -24.32 3.26 7.18
CA GLU A 10 -23.49 2.37 8.03
C GLU A 10 -22.14 1.95 7.41
N HIS A 11 -21.80 2.40 6.20
CA HIS A 11 -20.48 2.18 5.60
C HIS A 11 -19.57 3.41 5.73
N CYS A 12 -19.31 3.85 6.97
CA CYS A 12 -18.25 4.83 7.21
C CYS A 12 -16.92 4.26 6.72
N LEU A 13 -16.31 4.92 5.73
CA LEU A 13 -14.95 4.62 5.31
C LEU A 13 -14.01 5.03 6.45
N GLU A 14 -13.52 4.05 7.20
CA GLU A 14 -12.54 4.27 8.25
C GLU A 14 -11.13 4.37 7.66
N GLY A 15 -10.39 5.36 8.15
CA GLY A 15 -8.94 5.39 7.96
C GLY A 15 -8.28 4.20 8.65
N LEU A 16 -7.19 3.72 8.07
CA LEU A 16 -6.29 2.72 8.65
C LEU A 16 -4.93 3.41 8.86
N ALA A 17 -4.12 2.98 9.81
CA ALA A 17 -2.68 3.31 9.84
C ALA A 17 -1.86 2.04 10.00
N CYS A 18 -0.81 1.88 9.18
CA CYS A 18 0.17 0.80 9.35
C CYS A 18 1.25 1.23 10.34
N SER A 19 1.72 0.30 11.19
CA SER A 19 2.76 0.61 12.18
C SER A 19 4.14 0.48 11.56
N LEU A 20 4.92 1.57 11.57
CA LEU A 20 6.33 1.57 11.15
C LEU A 20 7.25 0.84 12.12
N ASP A 21 6.75 0.52 13.31
CA ASP A 21 7.48 -0.27 14.30
C ASP A 21 7.18 -1.77 14.22
N SER A 22 6.26 -2.18 13.34
CA SER A 22 5.84 -3.56 13.23
C SER A 22 6.92 -4.46 12.64
N ILE A 23 6.82 -5.75 12.95
CA ILE A 23 7.77 -6.75 12.46
C ILE A 23 7.58 -6.91 10.94
N GLY A 24 6.34 -6.91 10.47
CA GLY A 24 6.01 -6.98 9.05
C GLY A 24 6.60 -5.81 8.27
N PHE A 25 6.45 -4.58 8.77
CA PHE A 25 7.01 -3.41 8.10
C PHE A 25 8.54 -3.43 8.09
N LYS A 26 9.19 -3.76 9.20
CA LYS A 26 10.66 -3.81 9.27
C LYS A 26 11.27 -4.88 8.36
N ALA A 27 10.61 -6.04 8.25
CA ALA A 27 11.01 -7.08 7.31
C ALA A 27 10.85 -6.61 5.86
N PHE A 28 9.70 -5.98 5.55
CA PHE A 28 9.42 -5.45 4.22
C PHE A 28 10.36 -4.32 3.81
N ASP A 29 10.64 -3.35 4.70
CA ASP A 29 11.56 -2.23 4.47
C ASP A 29 12.97 -2.73 4.15
N LYS A 30 13.45 -3.74 4.90
CA LYS A 30 14.76 -4.36 4.66
C LYS A 30 14.83 -5.03 3.28
N ALA A 31 13.87 -5.89 2.95
CA ALA A 31 13.82 -6.59 1.66
C ALA A 31 13.70 -5.61 0.49
N THR A 32 12.90 -4.56 0.67
CA THR A 32 12.71 -3.51 -0.32
C THR A 32 14.00 -2.73 -0.58
N ARG A 33 14.71 -2.32 0.47
CA ARG A 33 16.02 -1.66 0.33
C ARG A 33 17.06 -2.54 -0.37
N GLN A 34 17.01 -3.86 -0.16
CA GLN A 34 17.90 -4.77 -0.87
C GLN A 34 17.60 -4.78 -2.36
N VAL A 35 16.34 -4.94 -2.76
CA VAL A 35 15.97 -5.04 -4.19
C VAL A 35 16.07 -3.69 -4.92
N LYS A 36 15.73 -2.59 -4.25
CA LYS A 36 15.54 -1.26 -4.88
C LYS A 36 16.51 -0.17 -4.43
N GLY A 37 17.39 -0.44 -3.47
CA GLY A 37 18.27 0.56 -2.84
C GLY A 37 17.57 1.47 -1.83
N VAL A 38 16.28 1.79 -2.05
CA VAL A 38 15.49 2.70 -1.22
C VAL A 38 14.14 2.10 -0.84
N SER A 39 13.67 2.43 0.36
CA SER A 39 12.31 2.18 0.84
C SER A 39 11.79 3.46 1.50
N VAL A 40 10.73 4.04 0.94
CA VAL A 40 10.11 5.28 1.45
C VAL A 40 8.65 4.99 1.79
N PRO A 41 8.29 4.95 3.08
CA PRO A 41 6.91 4.92 3.51
C PRO A 41 6.23 6.24 3.14
N PHE A 42 5.04 6.17 2.55
CA PHE A 42 4.24 7.34 2.21
C PHE A 42 2.78 7.07 2.49
N SER A 43 1.94 8.11 2.53
CA SER A 43 0.51 7.96 2.76
C SER A 43 -0.32 8.40 1.58
N ILE A 44 -1.39 7.65 1.28
CA ILE A 44 -2.37 8.04 0.28
C ILE A 44 -3.78 7.97 0.84
N MET A 45 -4.66 8.83 0.31
CA MET A 45 -6.09 8.77 0.59
C MET A 45 -6.78 7.93 -0.47
N ARG A 46 -6.86 6.61 -0.24
CA ARG A 46 -7.63 5.67 -1.06
C ARG A 46 -8.38 4.69 -0.17
N SER A 47 -9.54 4.24 -0.62
CA SER A 47 -10.35 3.25 0.08
C SER A 47 -9.91 1.83 -0.29
N LEU A 48 -9.65 1.01 0.72
CA LEU A 48 -9.38 -0.42 0.59
C LEU A 48 -10.35 -1.17 1.51
N SER A 49 -11.47 -1.63 0.96
CA SER A 49 -12.65 -2.12 1.69
C SER A 49 -12.39 -3.29 2.65
N LEU A 50 -11.35 -4.08 2.41
CA LEU A 50 -11.02 -5.25 3.25
C LEU A 50 -9.98 -4.95 4.33
N VAL A 51 -9.15 -3.93 4.11
CA VAL A 51 -7.92 -3.70 4.88
C VAL A 51 -8.24 -3.31 6.32
N ARG A 52 -9.33 -2.57 6.55
CA ARG A 52 -9.79 -2.24 7.91
C ARG A 52 -10.23 -3.47 8.71
N GLY A 53 -10.95 -4.40 8.08
CA GLY A 53 -11.37 -5.64 8.74
C GLY A 53 -10.19 -6.49 9.20
N HIS A 54 -9.14 -6.57 8.38
CA HIS A 54 -7.91 -7.28 8.73
C HIS A 54 -7.19 -6.64 9.93
N GLN A 55 -7.16 -5.30 9.99
CA GLN A 55 -6.60 -4.61 11.16
C GLN A 55 -7.43 -4.84 12.42
N GLY A 56 -8.76 -4.80 12.30
CA GLY A 56 -9.67 -5.10 13.42
C GLY A 56 -9.54 -6.53 13.95
N ALA A 57 -9.14 -7.48 13.09
CA ALA A 57 -8.81 -8.85 13.48
C ALA A 57 -7.45 -8.99 14.18
N GLY A 58 -6.68 -7.90 14.33
CA GLY A 58 -5.38 -7.90 15.00
C GLY A 58 -4.20 -8.29 14.13
N LEU A 59 -4.34 -8.26 12.79
CA LEU A 59 -3.24 -8.56 11.87
C LEU A 59 -2.25 -7.40 11.78
N ASP A 60 -0.96 -7.74 11.68
CA ASP A 60 0.10 -6.80 11.32
C ASP A 60 0.03 -6.53 9.81
N LEU A 61 -0.22 -5.27 9.44
CA LEU A 61 -0.45 -4.88 8.05
C LEU A 61 0.67 -3.98 7.55
N THR A 62 1.26 -4.38 6.43
CA THR A 62 2.09 -3.55 5.57
C THR A 62 1.46 -3.56 4.19
N LEU A 63 1.17 -2.38 3.65
CA LEU A 63 0.57 -2.25 2.33
C LEU A 63 1.66 -1.80 1.36
N THR A 64 1.77 -2.50 0.24
CA THR A 64 2.71 -2.18 -0.82
C THR A 64 2.03 -2.30 -2.18
N GLY A 65 2.47 -1.49 -3.13
CA GLY A 65 2.04 -1.52 -4.51
C GLY A 65 3.24 -1.44 -5.44
N PHE A 66 3.18 -2.18 -6.54
CA PHE A 66 4.17 -2.15 -7.61
C PHE A 66 3.51 -1.67 -8.90
N GLY A 67 4.19 -0.82 -9.64
CA GLY A 67 3.67 -0.20 -10.87
C GLY A 67 3.68 1.32 -10.80
N LYS A 68 2.78 1.95 -11.56
CA LYS A 68 2.78 3.39 -11.80
C LYS A 68 1.48 4.04 -11.31
N SER A 69 1.52 4.65 -10.12
CA SER A 69 0.36 5.34 -9.55
C SER A 69 -0.20 6.45 -10.44
N ALA A 70 0.64 7.09 -11.27
CA ALA A 70 0.22 8.14 -12.19
C ALA A 70 -0.77 7.69 -13.29
N VAL A 71 -0.81 6.38 -13.60
CA VAL A 71 -1.72 5.81 -14.62
C VAL A 71 -2.70 4.80 -14.04
N TYR A 72 -2.71 4.65 -12.72
CA TYR A 72 -3.59 3.72 -12.03
C TYR A 72 -5.05 4.22 -12.09
N HIS A 73 -5.97 3.42 -12.66
CA HIS A 73 -7.30 3.82 -13.12
C HIS A 73 -7.34 4.86 -14.26
N GLY A 74 -6.22 5.13 -14.91
CA GLY A 74 -6.16 6.04 -16.05
C GLY A 74 -6.48 5.35 -17.37
N ASP A 75 -6.81 6.14 -18.40
CA ASP A 75 -6.88 5.64 -19.77
C ASP A 75 -5.48 5.13 -20.20
N ASN A 76 -5.40 3.90 -20.68
CA ASN A 76 -4.15 3.17 -20.96
C ASN A 76 -3.32 2.83 -19.71
N GLU A 77 -3.97 2.40 -18.62
CA GLU A 77 -3.29 1.82 -17.46
C GLU A 77 -2.27 0.75 -17.87
N TYR A 78 -1.04 0.86 -17.36
CA TYR A 78 0.03 -0.10 -17.59
C TYR A 78 0.94 -0.22 -16.36
N CYS A 79 1.69 -1.31 -16.31
CA CYS A 79 2.83 -1.47 -15.43
C CYS A 79 4.07 -1.87 -16.25
N LEU A 80 5.26 -1.64 -15.72
CA LEU A 80 6.47 -2.14 -16.35
C LEU A 80 6.72 -3.56 -15.86
N LEU A 81 7.09 -4.46 -16.78
CA LEU A 81 7.44 -5.84 -16.41
C LEU A 81 8.54 -5.89 -15.34
N ARG A 82 9.48 -4.94 -15.37
CA ARG A 82 10.52 -4.79 -14.34
C ARG A 82 9.97 -4.49 -12.95
N ASP A 83 8.89 -3.69 -12.84
CA ASP A 83 8.32 -3.34 -11.54
C ASP A 83 7.70 -4.59 -10.89
N MET A 84 7.17 -5.49 -11.72
CA MET A 84 6.63 -6.78 -11.30
C MET A 84 7.73 -7.82 -11.02
N ASP A 85 8.82 -7.80 -11.78
CA ASP A 85 10.02 -8.61 -11.49
C ASP A 85 10.60 -8.25 -10.13
N ASP A 86 10.74 -6.95 -9.82
CA ASP A 86 11.18 -6.48 -8.51
C ASP A 86 10.21 -6.91 -7.38
N ALA A 87 8.91 -6.95 -7.66
CA ALA A 87 7.90 -7.43 -6.70
C ALA A 87 8.07 -8.92 -6.34
N LEU A 88 8.41 -9.73 -7.35
CA LEU A 88 8.58 -11.17 -7.20
C LEU A 88 9.95 -11.54 -6.62
N ARG A 89 10.97 -10.73 -6.86
CA ARG A 89 12.36 -11.01 -6.50
C ARG A 89 12.67 -11.06 -5.02
N GLY A 90 11.74 -10.70 -4.12
CA GLY A 90 11.92 -10.64 -2.67
C GLY A 90 13.19 -11.36 -2.16
N ASP A 91 14.15 -10.56 -1.67
CA ASP A 91 15.51 -10.91 -1.21
C ASP A 91 16.64 -11.20 -2.23
N HIS A 92 16.40 -11.29 -3.55
CA HIS A 92 17.48 -11.45 -4.55
C HIS A 92 17.75 -10.15 -5.33
N ALA A 93 18.61 -9.30 -4.75
CA ALA A 93 19.09 -8.06 -5.37
C ALA A 93 20.18 -8.29 -6.43
N ASP A 94 20.13 -7.52 -7.51
CA ASP A 94 21.23 -7.37 -8.49
C ASP A 94 21.87 -6.00 -8.26
N ASP A 95 23.06 -5.99 -7.65
CA ASP A 95 23.80 -4.81 -7.16
C ASP A 95 24.22 -3.79 -8.24
N ASN A 96 23.92 -4.03 -9.53
CA ASN A 96 24.41 -3.20 -10.65
C ASN A 96 23.34 -2.39 -11.39
N ARG A 97 22.14 -2.19 -10.83
CA ARG A 97 21.04 -1.53 -11.56
C ARG A 97 20.89 -0.03 -11.22
N PRO A 98 20.64 0.85 -12.22
CA PRO A 98 20.51 2.28 -12.02
C PRO A 98 19.27 2.65 -11.20
N GLU A 99 19.48 3.54 -10.23
CA GLU A 99 18.49 4.11 -9.31
C GLU A 99 17.41 4.91 -10.07
N GLU A 100 16.19 4.37 -10.16
CA GLU A 100 14.99 5.14 -10.52
C GLU A 100 13.99 4.98 -9.36
N PRO A 101 13.67 6.05 -8.61
CA PRO A 101 12.88 5.96 -7.40
C PRO A 101 11.41 5.78 -7.76
N ILE A 102 10.98 4.53 -7.90
CA ILE A 102 9.54 4.24 -8.07
C ILE A 102 9.17 3.12 -7.13
N GLN A 103 8.88 3.47 -5.88
CA GLN A 103 8.05 2.61 -5.07
C GLN A 103 7.25 3.44 -4.09
N GLU A 104 5.95 3.20 -4.13
CA GLU A 104 4.96 3.79 -3.26
C GLU A 104 4.56 2.68 -2.25
N THR A 105 5.12 2.71 -1.03
CA THR A 105 4.69 1.88 0.12
C THR A 105 3.65 2.57 1.02
N LEU A 106 2.41 2.09 1.06
CA LEU A 106 1.24 2.78 1.61
C LEU A 106 1.18 2.76 3.16
N LEU A 107 0.98 3.93 3.76
CA LEU A 107 0.49 4.19 5.11
C LEU A 107 -0.86 4.90 4.96
N ALA A 108 -1.97 4.26 5.27
CA ALA A 108 -3.20 5.04 5.40
C ALA A 108 -3.11 5.96 6.65
N PHE A 109 -3.86 7.06 6.68
CA PHE A 109 -3.93 7.96 7.84
C PHE A 109 -5.02 7.55 8.85
N GLU A 110 -4.68 7.70 10.12
CA GLU A 110 -5.59 7.63 11.27
C GLU A 110 -6.54 8.84 11.28
N HIS A 111 -7.84 8.60 11.50
CA HIS A 111 -8.77 9.67 11.86
C HIS A 111 -8.44 10.08 13.30
N LYS A 112 -7.49 11.00 13.49
CA LYS A 112 -7.31 11.70 14.76
C LYS A 112 -8.66 12.29 15.14
N LYS A 113 -9.33 11.70 16.14
CA LYS A 113 -10.21 12.50 16.98
C LYS A 113 -9.33 13.57 17.60
N LEU A 114 -9.50 14.79 17.09
CA LEU A 114 -9.07 16.02 17.73
C LEU A 114 -9.28 15.90 19.23
N GLN A 115 -8.25 16.22 20.00
CA GLN A 115 -8.38 16.40 21.43
C GLN A 115 -9.40 17.50 21.72
N GLN A 116 -10.37 17.17 22.55
CA GLN A 116 -10.84 17.94 23.70
C GLN A 116 -11.68 17.03 24.61
#